data_AF-A0A2N0RPU7-F1
#
_entry.id   AF-A0A2N0RPU7-F1
#
_cell.length_a   1.000
_cell.length_b   1.000
_cell.length_c   1.000
_cell.angle_alpha   90.00
_cell.angle_beta   90.00
_cell.angle_gamma   90.00
#
_symmetry.space_group_name_H-M   'P 1'
#
loop_
_entity.id
_entity.type
_entity.pdbx_description
1 polymer ?
#
loop_
_entity_poly.entity_id
_entity_poly.type
_entity_poly.pdbx_seq_one_letter_code
_entity_poly.pdbx_strand_id
1 'polypeptide(L)'
;MLIVILGFAHTMFVLLREPTNIKTKDSTYSGKATNSLTNETLDIELKSDFDPTSSDNPFTSFFTAIEAAYFWINGDWVQRDEFDFWVIDVYTFIASLFLVIVLKNILIAFMSGAYEKAEANDKQTLLRNRANYIADYEALYHINFRNPEPELNYICYFCQAKYFEEWYNTRNVDDKSAIYEGFEEISIFTKTNDFSDNIEYLIKRNEGKSSTNEFEEIYEVKNTLEIEVKKFQLKLEKLKKLLL
;
A
#
# COMPACT_ATOMS: atom_id res chain seq x y z
N MET A 1 12.82 8.22 8.19
CA MET A 1 13.48 7.22 9.06
C MET A 1 14.54 6.42 8.32
N LEU A 2 14.20 5.72 7.23
CA LEU A 2 15.14 4.90 6.46
C LEU A 2 16.42 5.63 6.04
N ILE A 3 16.31 6.80 5.42
CA ILE A 3 17.48 7.59 4.95
C ILE A 3 18.43 7.94 6.11
N VAL A 4 17.88 8.24 7.29
CA VAL A 4 18.67 8.58 8.49
C VAL A 4 19.43 7.35 8.99
N ILE A 5 18.77 6.18 9.02
CA ILE A 5 19.40 4.90 9.37
C ILE A 5 20.53 4.59 8.38
N LEU A 6 20.29 4.73 7.08
CA LEU A 6 21.32 4.52 6.05
C LEU A 6 22.52 5.45 6.24
N GLY A 7 22.30 6.72 6.60
CA GLY A 7 23.38 7.68 6.88
C GLY A 7 24.24 7.29 8.08
N PHE A 8 23.62 6.89 9.19
CA PHE A 8 24.36 6.42 10.37
C PHE A 8 25.05 5.07 10.13
N ALA A 9 24.37 4.13 9.47
CA ALA A 9 24.94 2.83 9.08
C ALA A 9 26.17 3.01 8.20
N HIS A 10 26.09 3.89 7.19
CA HIS A 10 27.22 4.18 6.32
C HIS A 10 28.40 4.78 7.09
N THR A 11 28.13 5.71 8.01
CA THR A 11 29.17 6.33 8.83
C THR A 11 29.88 5.30 9.71
N MET A 12 29.12 4.42 10.37
CA MET A 12 29.70 3.35 11.19
C MET A 12 30.41 2.28 10.37
N PHE A 13 29.88 1.94 9.19
CA PHE A 13 30.57 1.06 8.25
C PHE A 13 31.94 1.62 7.88
N VAL A 14 32.03 2.90 7.50
CA VAL A 14 33.32 3.53 7.17
C VAL A 14 34.26 3.57 8.38
N LEU A 15 33.72 3.79 9.58
CA LEU A 15 34.52 3.90 10.81
C LEU A 15 35.02 2.54 11.34
N LEU A 16 34.19 1.50 11.27
CA LEU A 16 34.37 0.24 11.99
C LEU A 16 34.56 -0.97 11.09
N ARG A 17 34.56 -0.83 9.76
CA ARG A 17 34.80 -1.96 8.84
C ARG A 17 36.18 -2.60 9.04
N GLU A 18 37.20 -1.78 9.26
CA GLU A 18 38.59 -2.22 9.49
C GLU A 18 39.20 -1.45 10.68
N PRO A 19 38.86 -1.83 11.92
CA PRO A 19 39.17 -1.09 13.14
C PRO A 19 40.62 -1.33 13.61
N THR A 20 41.62 -1.17 12.73
CA THR A 20 43.03 -1.51 13.01
C THR A 20 43.66 -0.70 14.15
N ASN A 21 43.11 0.49 14.46
CA ASN A 21 43.59 1.38 15.52
C ASN A 21 42.56 1.64 16.62
N ILE A 22 41.45 0.90 16.63
CA ILE A 22 40.36 1.08 17.59
C ILE A 22 40.43 -0.09 18.57
N LYS A 23 40.54 0.22 19.86
CA LYS A 23 40.56 -0.80 20.91
C LYS A 23 39.15 -1.34 21.12
N THR A 24 39.06 -2.62 21.44
CA THR A 24 37.83 -3.24 21.96
C THR A 24 37.82 -3.15 23.48
N LYS A 25 36.63 -3.25 24.08
CA LYS A 25 36.46 -3.26 25.53
C LYS A 25 36.76 -4.66 26.05
N ASP A 26 37.74 -4.77 26.94
CA ASP A 26 38.01 -6.02 27.66
C ASP A 26 36.96 -6.25 28.75
N SER A 27 35.83 -6.86 28.41
CA SER A 27 34.85 -7.26 29.44
C SER A 27 35.32 -8.55 30.12
N THR A 28 35.72 -8.43 31.39
CA THR A 28 36.02 -9.57 32.26
C THR A 28 34.87 -9.77 33.23
N TYR A 29 34.23 -10.94 33.20
CA TYR A 29 33.21 -11.35 34.15
C TYR A 29 33.81 -12.35 35.12
N SER A 30 33.63 -12.12 36.41
CA SER A 30 34.07 -13.04 37.45
C SER A 30 32.90 -13.45 38.34
N GLY A 31 32.93 -14.70 38.79
CA GLY A 31 31.89 -15.26 39.65
C GLY A 31 32.42 -16.41 40.49
N LYS A 32 31.75 -16.65 41.61
CA LYS A 32 32.01 -17.81 42.48
C LYS A 32 30.90 -18.84 42.29
N ALA A 33 31.25 -20.02 41.79
CA ALA A 33 30.37 -21.17 41.81
C ALA A 33 30.56 -21.93 43.12
N THR A 34 29.50 -22.05 43.92
CA THR A 34 29.53 -22.81 45.17
C THR A 34 28.84 -24.15 44.96
N ASN A 35 29.50 -25.25 45.31
CA ASN A 35 28.86 -26.56 45.29
C ASN A 35 27.92 -26.71 46.49
N SER A 36 26.63 -26.87 46.24
CA SER A 36 25.60 -26.97 47.29
C SER A 36 25.75 -28.18 48.22
N LEU A 37 26.51 -29.23 47.85
CA LEU A 37 26.73 -30.41 48.68
C LEU A 37 28.04 -30.36 49.47
N THR A 38 29.12 -29.81 48.90
CA THR A 38 30.46 -29.81 49.52
C THR A 38 30.87 -28.45 50.10
N ASN A 39 30.10 -27.37 49.86
CA ASN A 39 30.44 -25.98 50.18
C ASN A 39 31.78 -25.50 49.60
N GLU A 40 32.34 -26.23 48.63
CA GLU A 40 33.55 -25.80 47.91
C GLU A 40 33.20 -24.70 46.91
N THR A 41 34.06 -23.69 46.83
CA THR A 41 33.91 -22.56 45.91
C THR A 41 34.93 -22.65 44.79
N LEU A 42 34.47 -22.51 43.55
CA LEU A 42 35.30 -22.34 42.37
C LEU A 42 35.19 -20.90 41.87
N ASP A 43 36.32 -20.21 41.80
CA ASP A 43 36.45 -18.92 41.13
C ASP A 43 36.48 -19.14 39.61
N ILE A 44 35.53 -18.52 38.91
CA ILE A 44 35.43 -18.58 37.45
C ILE A 44 35.66 -17.17 36.92
N GLU A 45 36.64 -17.03 36.02
CA GLU A 45 36.86 -15.83 35.23
C GLU A 45 36.51 -16.14 33.76
N LEU A 46 35.63 -15.34 33.18
CA LEU A 46 35.22 -15.39 31.78
C LEU A 46 35.68 -14.09 31.11
N LYS A 47 36.26 -14.23 29.93
CA LYS A 47 36.62 -13.11 29.05
C LYS A 47 35.79 -13.18 27.78
N SER A 48 35.29 -12.04 27.32
CA SER A 48 34.70 -11.94 26.00
C SER A 48 35.77 -12.18 24.94
N ASP A 49 35.45 -13.01 23.94
CA ASP A 49 36.31 -13.31 22.79
C ASP A 49 35.74 -12.61 21.55
N PHE A 50 35.57 -11.30 21.65
CA PHE A 50 35.05 -10.48 20.56
C PHE A 50 36.15 -10.20 19.53
N ASP A 51 35.98 -10.67 18.29
CA ASP A 51 36.90 -10.36 17.19
C ASP A 51 36.34 -9.21 16.31
N PRO A 52 36.94 -8.01 16.35
CA PRO A 52 36.46 -6.86 15.61
C PRO A 52 36.63 -6.98 14.08
N THR A 53 37.37 -7.99 13.61
CA THR A 53 37.59 -8.28 12.18
C THR A 53 36.72 -9.42 11.65
N SER A 54 36.00 -10.11 12.53
CA SER A 54 35.14 -11.23 12.19
C SER A 54 33.68 -10.80 11.98
N SER A 55 32.77 -11.79 11.92
CA SER A 55 31.33 -11.58 11.95
C SER A 55 30.79 -10.99 13.26
N ASP A 56 31.58 -10.98 14.34
CA ASP A 56 31.16 -10.42 15.63
C ASP A 56 30.94 -8.91 15.53
N ASN A 57 31.70 -8.25 14.64
CA ASN A 57 31.50 -6.86 14.29
C ASN A 57 30.48 -6.73 13.14
N PRO A 58 29.25 -6.24 13.41
CA PRO A 58 28.23 -6.10 12.39
C PRO A 58 28.54 -4.99 11.37
N PHE A 59 29.58 -4.19 11.58
CA PHE A 59 29.98 -3.10 10.69
C PHE A 59 31.04 -3.50 9.65
N THR A 60 31.41 -4.78 9.57
CA THR A 60 32.32 -5.32 8.54
C THR A 60 31.70 -5.35 7.13
N SER A 61 30.36 -5.43 7.05
CA SER A 61 29.60 -5.35 5.80
C SER A 61 28.55 -4.24 5.85
N PHE A 62 28.26 -3.62 4.71
CA PHE A 62 27.32 -2.51 4.66
C PHE A 62 25.89 -2.93 5.01
N PHE A 63 25.46 -4.12 4.59
CA PHE A 63 24.09 -4.59 4.89
C PHE A 63 23.90 -4.93 6.36
N THR A 64 24.88 -5.59 6.99
CA THR A 64 24.86 -5.88 8.43
C THR A 64 24.97 -4.59 9.25
N ALA A 65 25.68 -3.57 8.73
CA ALA A 65 25.71 -2.25 9.36
C ALA A 65 24.34 -1.56 9.34
N ILE A 66 23.56 -1.73 8.26
CA ILE A 66 22.18 -1.24 8.19
C ILE A 66 21.29 -1.96 9.20
N GLU A 67 21.43 -3.28 9.31
CA GLU A 67 20.68 -4.07 10.30
C GLU A 67 21.01 -3.64 11.73
N ALA A 68 22.29 -3.50 12.08
CA ALA A 68 22.71 -3.00 13.38
C ALA A 68 22.15 -1.60 13.66
N ALA A 69 22.29 -0.66 12.71
CA ALA A 69 21.77 0.69 12.85
C ALA A 69 20.24 0.75 12.92
N TYR A 70 19.53 -0.22 12.35
CA TYR A 70 18.10 -0.38 12.52
C TYR A 70 17.75 -0.82 13.94
N PHE A 71 18.49 -1.76 14.52
CA PHE A 71 18.28 -2.23 15.89
C PHE A 71 18.60 -1.20 16.98
N TRP A 72 19.34 -0.14 16.65
CA TRP A 72 19.51 1.04 17.51
C TRP A 72 18.19 1.66 17.95
N ILE A 73 17.15 1.55 17.11
CA ILE A 73 15.79 1.99 17.45
C ILE A 73 15.30 1.27 18.70
N ASN A 74 15.67 0.01 18.91
CA ASN A 74 15.26 -0.79 20.08
C ASN A 74 16.23 -0.69 21.25
N GLY A 75 17.32 0.08 21.12
CA GLY A 75 18.30 0.27 22.17
C GLY A 75 19.42 -0.76 22.19
N ASP A 76 19.57 -1.56 21.15
CA ASP A 76 20.72 -2.44 20.96
C ASP A 76 21.87 -1.65 20.32
N TRP A 77 23.00 -1.53 21.02
CA TRP A 77 24.10 -0.64 20.65
C TRP A 77 25.45 -1.36 20.65
N VAL A 78 25.55 -2.46 19.89
CA VAL A 78 26.75 -3.30 19.76
C VAL A 78 28.06 -2.50 19.61
N GLN A 79 28.08 -1.43 18.80
CA GLN A 79 29.32 -0.64 18.65
C GLN A 79 29.77 0.07 19.92
N ARG A 80 28.83 0.57 20.72
CA ARG A 80 29.13 1.29 21.95
C ARG A 80 29.59 0.30 23.02
N ASP A 81 29.02 -0.90 23.02
CA ASP A 81 29.25 -1.89 24.05
C ASP A 81 30.58 -2.65 23.83
N GLU A 82 31.03 -2.80 22.58
CA GLU A 82 32.25 -3.55 22.23
C GLU A 82 33.49 -2.69 21.93
N PHE A 83 33.34 -1.46 21.42
CA PHE A 83 34.49 -0.63 21.04
C PHE A 83 34.79 0.48 22.06
N ASP A 84 36.06 0.64 22.41
CA ASP A 84 36.58 1.68 23.30
C ASP A 84 37.08 2.89 22.50
N PHE A 85 36.15 3.69 21.99
CA PHE A 85 36.47 4.90 21.24
C PHE A 85 35.42 6.01 21.39
N TRP A 86 35.87 7.16 21.92
CA TRP A 86 34.98 8.27 22.26
C TRP A 86 34.13 8.79 21.09
N VAL A 87 34.62 8.68 19.85
CA VAL A 87 33.87 9.12 18.65
C VAL A 87 32.59 8.29 18.49
N ILE A 88 32.66 7.00 18.82
CA ILE A 88 31.51 6.08 18.74
C ILE A 88 30.46 6.50 19.76
N ASP A 89 30.86 6.88 20.97
CA ASP A 89 29.95 7.37 22.01
C ASP A 89 29.23 8.65 21.58
N VAL A 90 29.96 9.61 21.00
CA VAL A 90 29.38 10.87 20.51
C VAL A 90 28.39 10.62 19.38
N TYR A 91 28.74 9.79 18.39
CA TYR A 91 27.83 9.47 17.29
C TYR A 91 26.61 8.70 17.77
N THR A 92 26.78 7.76 18.70
CA THR A 92 25.68 6.98 19.29
C THR A 92 24.71 7.90 20.05
N PHE A 93 25.23 8.88 20.78
CA PHE A 93 24.42 9.90 21.45
C PHE A 93 23.61 10.74 20.45
N ILE A 94 24.26 11.24 19.39
CA ILE A 94 23.60 12.00 18.32
C ILE A 94 22.52 11.15 17.64
N ALA A 95 22.84 9.90 17.30
CA ALA A 95 21.91 8.97 16.68
C ALA A 95 20.69 8.70 17.56
N SER A 96 20.88 8.52 18.88
CA SER A 96 19.79 8.36 19.83
C SER A 96 18.87 9.59 19.86
N LEU A 97 19.42 10.80 19.90
CA LEU A 97 18.65 12.04 19.85
C LEU A 97 17.77 12.11 18.59
N PHE A 98 18.33 11.82 17.41
CA PHE A 98 17.56 11.86 16.18
C PHE A 98 16.57 10.70 16.07
N LEU A 99 17.04 9.45 16.13
CA LEU A 99 16.21 8.27 15.86
C LEU A 99 15.14 8.06 16.93
N VAL A 100 15.52 8.12 18.20
CA VAL A 100 14.62 7.78 19.31
C VAL A 100 13.81 8.99 19.76
N ILE A 101 14.43 10.15 19.95
CA ILE A 101 13.72 11.32 20.50
C ILE A 101 12.96 12.07 19.41
N VAL A 102 13.58 12.36 18.26
CA VAL A 102 12.91 13.17 17.22
C VAL A 102 12.01 12.31 16.34
N LEU A 103 12.58 11.30 15.67
CA LEU A 103 11.88 10.56 14.62
C LEU A 103 10.75 9.68 15.18
N LYS A 104 10.96 8.94 16.28
CA LYS A 104 9.85 8.15 16.86
C LYS A 104 8.72 9.05 17.36
N ASN A 105 9.03 10.17 18.01
CA ASN A 105 7.98 11.06 18.53
C ASN A 105 7.20 11.73 17.39
N ILE A 106 7.86 12.12 16.29
CA ILE A 106 7.18 12.61 15.09
C ILE A 106 6.31 11.51 14.48
N LEU A 107 6.80 10.27 14.39
CA LEU A 107 6.02 9.15 13.86
C LEU A 107 4.78 8.88 14.72
N ILE A 108 4.93 8.87 16.06
CA ILE A 108 3.81 8.70 16.99
C ILE A 108 2.80 9.83 16.79
N ALA A 109 3.23 11.09 16.81
CA ALA A 109 2.32 12.23 16.63
C ALA A 109 1.60 12.19 15.28
N PHE A 110 2.31 11.84 14.20
CA PHE A 110 1.72 11.67 12.89
C PHE A 110 0.68 10.55 12.87
N MET A 111 1.01 9.38 13.41
CA MET A 111 0.09 8.24 13.46
C MET A 111 -1.11 8.54 14.36
N SER A 112 -0.94 9.23 15.49
CA SER A 112 -2.02 9.68 16.36
C SER A 112 -2.96 10.63 15.63
N GLY A 113 -2.44 11.67 14.96
CA GLY A 113 -3.29 12.59 14.21
C GLY A 113 -4.00 11.92 13.02
N ALA A 114 -3.32 11.00 12.33
CA ALA A 114 -3.94 10.19 11.27
C ALA A 114 -5.04 9.27 11.83
N TYR A 115 -4.83 8.70 13.02
CA TYR A 115 -5.78 7.83 13.70
C TYR A 115 -7.04 8.58 14.12
N GLU A 116 -6.90 9.75 14.75
CA GLU A 116 -8.05 10.59 15.14
C GLU A 116 -8.92 10.97 13.92
N LYS A 117 -8.28 11.30 12.79
CA LYS A 117 -8.99 11.58 11.54
C LYS A 117 -9.66 10.34 10.95
N ALA A 118 -9.02 9.18 11.08
CA ALA A 118 -9.58 7.92 10.63
C ALA A 118 -10.80 7.54 11.48
N GLU A 119 -10.71 7.63 12.81
CA GLU A 119 -11.79 7.34 13.77
C GLU A 119 -13.06 8.15 13.47
N ALA A 120 -12.94 9.44 13.14
CA ALA A 120 -14.09 10.26 12.78
C ALA A 120 -14.88 9.74 11.57
N ASN A 121 -14.22 9.02 10.64
CA ASN A 121 -14.80 8.52 9.39
C ASN A 121 -14.75 6.98 9.28
N ASP A 122 -14.39 6.28 10.34
CA ASP A 122 -13.97 4.87 10.28
C ASP A 122 -15.15 3.97 9.94
N LYS A 123 -16.28 4.19 10.62
CA LYS A 123 -17.49 3.39 10.54
C LYS A 123 -18.10 3.48 9.15
N GLN A 124 -18.16 4.70 8.60
CA GLN A 124 -18.67 4.94 7.25
C GLN A 124 -17.75 4.32 6.19
N THR A 125 -16.43 4.52 6.32
CA THR A 125 -15.43 3.96 5.39
C THR A 125 -15.43 2.43 5.43
N LEU A 126 -15.52 1.84 6.62
CA LEU A 126 -15.57 0.40 6.83
C LEU A 126 -16.83 -0.21 6.20
N LEU A 127 -18.00 0.39 6.43
CA LEU A 127 -19.25 -0.10 5.86
C LEU A 127 -19.23 -0.02 4.33
N ARG A 128 -18.68 1.06 3.77
CA ARG A 128 -18.51 1.20 2.32
C ARG A 128 -17.56 0.17 1.74
N ASN A 129 -16.40 -0.05 2.36
CA ASN A 129 -15.46 -1.07 1.92
C ASN A 129 -16.08 -2.47 1.97
N ARG A 130 -16.84 -2.78 3.03
CA ARG A 130 -17.60 -4.05 3.11
C ARG A 130 -18.63 -4.19 2.00
N ALA A 131 -19.40 -3.14 1.73
CA ALA A 131 -20.39 -3.15 0.65
C ALA A 131 -19.73 -3.36 -0.73
N ASN A 132 -18.60 -2.68 -0.99
CA ASN A 132 -17.83 -2.87 -2.22
C ASN A 132 -17.31 -4.30 -2.37
N TYR A 133 -16.73 -4.88 -1.32
CA TYR A 133 -16.26 -6.27 -1.38
C TYR A 133 -17.40 -7.27 -1.63
N ILE A 134 -18.59 -7.03 -1.06
CA ILE A 134 -19.77 -7.87 -1.33
C ILE A 134 -20.19 -7.73 -2.79
N ALA A 135 -20.29 -6.50 -3.31
CA ALA A 135 -20.67 -6.25 -4.69
C ALA A 135 -19.66 -6.87 -5.69
N ASP A 136 -18.37 -6.74 -5.42
CA ASP A 136 -17.30 -7.34 -6.24
C ASP A 136 -17.38 -8.87 -6.22
N TYR A 137 -17.63 -9.47 -5.04
CA TYR A 137 -17.81 -10.91 -4.90
C TYR A 137 -19.06 -11.39 -5.65
N GLU A 138 -20.19 -10.71 -5.51
CA GLU A 138 -21.44 -11.05 -6.21
C GLU A 138 -21.26 -10.97 -7.72
N ALA A 139 -20.65 -9.91 -8.24
CA ALA A 139 -20.36 -9.76 -9.66
C ALA A 139 -19.49 -10.91 -10.20
N LEU A 140 -18.43 -11.29 -9.47
CA LEU A 140 -17.55 -12.39 -9.87
C LEU A 140 -18.19 -13.77 -9.73
N TYR A 141 -19.03 -13.98 -8.71
CA TYR A 141 -19.74 -15.23 -8.48
C TYR A 141 -20.75 -15.52 -9.58
N HIS A 142 -21.48 -14.49 -10.03
CA HIS A 142 -22.40 -14.59 -11.16
C HIS A 142 -21.72 -14.95 -12.48
N ILE A 143 -20.46 -14.52 -12.68
CA ILE A 143 -19.71 -14.77 -13.92
C ILE A 143 -19.06 -16.18 -13.93
N ASN A 144 -18.49 -16.62 -12.80
CA ASN A 144 -17.58 -17.77 -12.80
C ASN A 144 -18.10 -19.04 -12.12
N PHE A 145 -19.08 -18.96 -11.20
CA PHE A 145 -19.42 -20.07 -10.32
C PHE A 145 -20.91 -20.41 -10.26
N ARG A 146 -21.74 -19.75 -11.06
CA ARG A 146 -23.16 -20.08 -11.15
C ARG A 146 -23.32 -21.40 -11.93
N ASN A 147 -23.80 -22.45 -11.27
CA ASN A 147 -24.39 -23.59 -11.99
C ASN A 147 -25.51 -23.04 -12.91
N PRO A 148 -25.66 -23.54 -14.15
CA PRO A 148 -26.77 -23.12 -15.00
C PRO A 148 -28.07 -23.27 -14.22
N GLU A 149 -28.77 -22.16 -14.03
CA GLU A 149 -30.00 -22.11 -13.27
C GLU A 149 -30.99 -23.07 -13.95
N PRO A 150 -31.62 -24.02 -13.23
CA PRO A 150 -32.70 -24.81 -13.82
C PRO A 150 -33.77 -23.84 -14.30
N GLU A 151 -34.27 -24.01 -15.53
CA GLU A 151 -35.22 -23.09 -16.18
C GLU A 151 -36.31 -22.62 -15.20
N LEU A 152 -36.21 -21.35 -14.78
CA LEU A 152 -37.10 -20.75 -13.79
C LEU A 152 -38.46 -20.46 -14.44
N ASN A 153 -39.49 -21.24 -14.11
CA ASN A 153 -40.89 -20.85 -14.28
C ASN A 153 -41.27 -19.83 -13.17
N TYR A 154 -40.90 -18.56 -13.31
CA TYR A 154 -41.37 -17.50 -12.41
C TYR A 154 -42.00 -16.34 -13.19
N ILE A 155 -43.16 -15.91 -12.70
CA ILE A 155 -43.88 -14.71 -13.13
C ILE A 155 -42.98 -13.50 -12.83
N CYS A 156 -42.53 -12.78 -13.86
CA CYS A 156 -41.86 -11.50 -13.70
C CYS A 156 -42.87 -10.45 -13.21
N TYR A 157 -42.74 -9.99 -11.97
CA TYR A 157 -43.44 -8.78 -11.53
C TYR A 157 -42.66 -7.56 -12.00
N PHE A 158 -43.21 -6.85 -13.00
CA PHE A 158 -42.76 -5.51 -13.36
C PHE A 158 -43.16 -4.56 -12.22
N CYS A 159 -42.19 -4.12 -11.43
CA CYS A 159 -42.46 -3.10 -10.42
C CYS A 159 -42.73 -1.77 -11.13
N GLN A 160 -43.94 -1.23 -11.00
CA GLN A 160 -44.26 0.09 -11.57
C GLN A 160 -43.42 1.15 -10.87
N ALA A 161 -42.74 2.00 -11.66
CA ALA A 161 -41.82 3.04 -11.19
C ALA A 161 -42.39 3.91 -10.05
N LYS A 162 -43.71 4.14 -10.05
CA LYS A 162 -44.43 4.91 -9.02
C LYS A 162 -44.25 4.35 -7.60
N TYR A 163 -44.28 3.02 -7.44
CA TYR A 163 -44.12 2.41 -6.11
C TYR A 163 -42.67 2.46 -5.62
N PHE A 164 -41.70 2.42 -6.54
CA PHE A 164 -40.30 2.63 -6.21
C PHE A 164 -40.01 4.09 -5.83
N GLU A 165 -40.61 5.04 -6.55
CA GLU A 165 -40.50 6.47 -6.28
C GLU A 165 -41.11 6.84 -4.93
N GLU A 166 -42.28 6.30 -4.58
CA GLU A 166 -42.87 6.42 -3.24
C GLU A 166 -41.96 5.83 -2.16
N TRP A 167 -41.41 4.63 -2.37
CA TRP A 167 -40.48 4.00 -1.42
C TRP A 167 -39.19 4.81 -1.23
N TYR A 168 -38.58 5.31 -2.32
CA TYR A 168 -37.36 6.12 -2.31
C TYR A 168 -37.59 7.46 -1.58
N ASN A 169 -38.70 8.15 -1.90
CA ASN A 169 -39.04 9.42 -1.27
C ASN A 169 -39.39 9.25 0.22
N THR A 170 -40.00 8.13 0.62
CA THR A 170 -40.27 7.84 2.03
C THR A 170 -38.96 7.61 2.81
N ARG A 171 -37.94 7.01 2.17
CA ARG A 171 -36.60 6.83 2.76
C ARG A 171 -35.81 8.12 2.90
N ASN A 172 -35.95 9.04 1.93
CA ASN A 172 -35.25 10.33 1.93
C ASN A 172 -35.66 11.26 3.09
N VAL A 173 -36.82 11.03 3.72
CA VAL A 173 -37.33 11.85 4.83
C VAL A 173 -36.83 11.34 6.19
N ASP A 174 -36.76 10.02 6.38
CA ASP A 174 -36.45 9.41 7.69
C ASP A 174 -34.99 9.00 7.85
N ASP A 175 -34.26 8.82 6.74
CA ASP A 175 -32.91 8.27 6.76
C ASP A 175 -32.01 9.11 5.84
N LYS A 176 -31.69 10.34 6.27
CA LYS A 176 -30.32 10.83 6.05
C LYS A 176 -29.41 9.91 6.85
N SER A 177 -29.21 8.71 6.32
CA SER A 177 -28.28 7.76 6.85
C SER A 177 -26.96 8.51 6.95
N ALA A 178 -26.46 8.71 8.17
CA ALA A 178 -25.19 9.38 8.45
C ALA A 178 -24.02 8.77 7.64
N ILE A 179 -24.24 7.61 7.01
CA ILE A 179 -23.36 6.92 6.06
C ILE A 179 -23.17 7.68 4.73
N TYR A 180 -23.99 8.68 4.40
CA TYR A 180 -23.87 9.45 3.13
C TYR A 180 -23.77 10.96 3.32
N GLU A 181 -23.78 11.46 4.56
CA GLU A 181 -23.64 12.88 4.84
C GLU A 181 -22.22 13.36 4.43
N GLY A 182 -22.13 14.37 3.54
CA GLY A 182 -20.86 14.96 3.09
C GLY A 182 -20.29 14.45 1.75
N PHE A 183 -20.98 13.55 1.03
CA PHE A 183 -20.58 13.12 -0.32
C PHE A 183 -21.53 13.70 -1.38
N GLU A 184 -20.99 14.12 -2.53
CA GLU A 184 -21.80 14.48 -3.71
C GLU A 184 -22.58 13.25 -4.17
N GLU A 185 -23.89 13.31 -4.07
CA GLU A 185 -24.81 12.30 -4.56
C GLU A 185 -24.75 12.32 -6.09
N ILE A 186 -23.93 11.45 -6.69
CA ILE A 186 -24.02 11.19 -8.14
C ILE A 186 -25.29 10.36 -8.35
N SER A 187 -26.43 11.04 -8.32
CA SER A 187 -27.71 10.46 -8.67
C SER A 187 -27.67 10.09 -10.15
N ILE A 188 -27.76 8.78 -10.43
CA ILE A 188 -27.82 8.22 -11.79
C ILE A 188 -29.03 8.81 -12.56
N PHE A 189 -30.01 9.36 -11.85
CA PHE A 189 -31.19 10.04 -12.38
C PHE A 189 -30.92 11.37 -13.10
N THR A 190 -29.84 12.08 -12.77
CA THR A 190 -29.53 13.32 -13.53
C THR A 190 -29.08 12.99 -14.95
N LYS A 191 -28.66 11.75 -15.23
CA LYS A 191 -28.18 11.30 -16.54
C LYS A 191 -29.26 10.63 -17.41
N THR A 192 -30.44 10.32 -16.89
CA THR A 192 -31.48 9.59 -17.63
C THR A 192 -32.40 10.48 -18.46
N ASN A 193 -32.52 11.78 -18.17
CA ASN A 193 -33.33 12.68 -19.00
C ASN A 193 -32.73 12.83 -20.42
N ASP A 194 -31.40 12.91 -20.54
CA ASP A 194 -30.73 13.00 -21.85
C ASP A 194 -30.80 11.69 -22.67
N PHE A 195 -31.03 10.55 -22.03
CA PHE A 195 -31.09 9.25 -22.71
C PHE A 195 -32.49 8.94 -23.25
N SER A 196 -33.53 9.40 -22.56
CA SER A 196 -34.93 9.23 -22.97
C SER A 196 -35.24 10.00 -24.27
N ASP A 197 -34.82 11.27 -24.34
CA ASP A 197 -35.06 12.12 -25.51
C ASP A 197 -34.31 11.61 -26.75
N ASN A 198 -33.16 10.95 -26.55
CA ASN A 198 -32.37 10.36 -27.63
C ASN A 198 -33.03 9.11 -28.23
N ILE A 199 -33.70 8.29 -27.42
CA ILE A 199 -34.40 7.09 -27.89
C ILE A 199 -35.62 7.47 -28.72
N GLU A 200 -36.39 8.50 -28.32
CA GLU A 200 -37.53 8.98 -29.08
C GLU A 200 -37.12 9.60 -30.43
N TYR A 201 -36.01 10.36 -30.46
CA TYR A 201 -35.42 10.88 -31.69
C TYR A 201 -34.90 9.78 -32.64
N LEU A 202 -34.28 8.73 -32.09
CA LEU A 202 -33.77 7.59 -32.86
C LEU A 202 -34.88 6.72 -33.44
N ILE A 203 -35.98 6.51 -32.70
CA ILE A 203 -37.17 5.79 -33.20
C ILE A 203 -37.80 6.58 -34.35
N LYS A 204 -37.98 7.89 -34.20
CA LYS A 204 -38.57 8.76 -35.23
C LYS A 204 -37.68 8.92 -36.47
N ARG A 205 -36.35 8.82 -36.31
CA ARG A 205 -35.37 8.88 -37.41
C ARG A 205 -35.33 7.61 -38.27
N ASN A 206 -35.76 6.47 -37.71
CA ASN A 206 -35.69 5.15 -38.34
C ASN A 206 -37.04 4.64 -38.85
N GLU A 207 -38.14 5.37 -38.62
CA GLU A 207 -39.40 5.10 -39.30
C GLU A 207 -39.27 5.37 -40.81
N GLY A 208 -39.23 4.30 -41.61
CA GLY A 208 -39.31 4.34 -43.07
C GLY A 208 -38.02 4.04 -43.85
N LYS A 209 -36.91 3.65 -43.19
CA LYS A 209 -35.68 3.24 -43.90
C LYS A 209 -35.59 1.71 -44.02
N SER A 210 -35.43 1.23 -45.25
CA SER A 210 -35.19 -0.20 -45.53
C SER A 210 -33.74 -0.58 -45.25
N SER A 211 -33.54 -1.77 -44.71
CA SER A 211 -32.25 -2.34 -44.26
C SER A 211 -31.16 -2.39 -45.33
N THR A 212 -31.49 -2.24 -46.62
CA THR A 212 -30.52 -2.22 -47.72
C THR A 212 -29.63 -0.97 -47.72
N ASN A 213 -30.12 0.17 -47.25
CA ASN A 213 -29.35 1.43 -47.25
C ASN A 213 -28.32 1.49 -46.11
N GLU A 214 -28.54 0.77 -45.01
CA GLU A 214 -27.62 0.73 -43.86
C GLU A 214 -26.37 -0.11 -44.15
N PHE A 215 -26.46 -1.16 -44.99
CA PHE A 215 -25.30 -1.97 -45.37
C PHE A 215 -24.32 -1.22 -46.28
N GLU A 216 -24.81 -0.30 -47.11
CA GLU A 216 -23.98 0.46 -48.06
C GLU A 216 -23.17 1.55 -47.34
N GLU A 217 -23.79 2.25 -46.36
CA GLU A 217 -23.08 3.20 -45.46
C GLU A 217 -22.00 2.50 -44.61
N ILE A 218 -22.28 1.30 -44.09
CA ILE A 218 -21.30 0.54 -43.30
C ILE A 218 -20.09 0.12 -44.17
N TYR A 219 -20.32 -0.20 -45.45
CA TYR A 219 -19.24 -0.59 -46.36
C TYR A 219 -18.33 0.59 -46.73
N GLU A 220 -18.90 1.79 -46.94
CA GLU A 220 -18.12 3.00 -47.19
C GLU A 220 -17.29 3.44 -45.96
N VAL A 221 -17.89 3.36 -44.76
CA VAL A 221 -17.18 3.67 -43.51
C VAL A 221 -16.04 2.68 -43.27
N LYS A 222 -16.26 1.39 -43.53
CA LYS A 222 -15.21 0.36 -43.43
C LYS A 222 -14.04 0.64 -44.38
N ASN A 223 -14.32 0.95 -45.64
CA ASN A 223 -13.28 1.25 -46.63
C ASN A 223 -12.47 2.51 -46.26
N THR A 224 -13.13 3.52 -45.71
CA THR A 224 -12.48 4.76 -45.26
C THR A 224 -11.54 4.49 -44.08
N LEU A 225 -11.97 3.67 -43.11
CA LEU A 225 -11.15 3.25 -41.97
C LEU A 225 -9.92 2.44 -42.40
N GLU A 226 -10.06 1.52 -43.36
CA GLU A 226 -8.93 0.75 -43.87
C GLU A 226 -7.86 1.64 -44.54
N ILE A 227 -8.27 2.70 -45.24
CA ILE A 227 -7.36 3.66 -45.87
C ILE A 227 -6.61 4.47 -44.80
N GLU A 228 -7.30 4.92 -43.75
CA GLU A 228 -6.67 5.67 -42.66
C GLU A 228 -5.67 4.82 -41.86
N VAL A 229 -6.00 3.57 -41.56
CA VAL A 229 -5.11 2.64 -40.86
C VAL A 229 -3.82 2.41 -41.65
N LYS A 230 -3.91 2.19 -42.98
CA LYS A 230 -2.73 2.06 -43.84
C LYS A 230 -1.87 3.33 -43.83
N LYS A 231 -2.50 4.51 -43.83
CA LYS A 231 -1.80 5.80 -43.78
C LYS A 231 -1.05 6.01 -42.45
N PHE A 232 -1.63 5.56 -41.34
CA PHE A 232 -0.97 5.56 -40.03
C PHE A 232 0.21 4.60 -39.96
N GLN A 233 0.08 3.38 -40.49
CA GLN A 233 1.19 2.42 -40.52
C GLN A 233 2.40 2.95 -41.31
N LEU A 234 2.15 3.57 -42.47
CA LEU A 234 3.19 4.22 -43.29
C LEU A 234 3.90 5.38 -42.57
N LYS A 235 3.16 6.18 -41.80
CA LYS A 235 3.76 7.23 -40.96
C LYS A 235 4.61 6.64 -39.83
N LEU A 236 4.16 5.54 -39.23
CA LEU A 236 4.87 4.87 -38.14
C LEU A 236 6.19 4.26 -38.63
N GLU A 237 6.20 3.65 -39.82
CA GLU A 237 7.43 3.13 -40.44
C GLU A 237 8.42 4.24 -40.80
N LYS A 238 7.93 5.39 -41.31
CA LYS A 238 8.79 6.55 -41.59
C LYS A 238 9.42 7.11 -40.31
N LEU A 239 8.67 7.19 -39.22
CA LEU A 239 9.18 7.60 -37.91
C LEU A 239 10.21 6.63 -37.35
N LYS A 240 9.99 5.31 -37.49
CA LYS A 240 10.97 4.29 -37.09
C LYS A 240 12.29 4.40 -37.86
N LYS A 241 12.24 4.77 -39.15
CA LYS A 241 13.45 4.99 -39.97
C LYS A 241 14.19 6.31 -39.68
N LEU A 242 13.55 7.26 -38.99
CA LEU A 242 14.15 8.53 -38.56
C LEU A 242 14.79 8.45 -37.16
N LEU A 243 14.47 7.40 -36.40
CA LEU A 243 14.98 7.14 -35.05
C LEU A 243 16.10 6.08 -35.00
N LEU A 244 16.55 5.62 -36.17
CA LEU A 244 17.68 4.73 -36.40
C LEU A 244 18.73 5.46 -37.26
#